data_AF-A0A2V6WYX6-F1
#
_entry.id   AF-A0A2V6WYX6-F1
#
_cell.length_a   1.000
_cell.length_b   1.000
_cell.length_c   1.000
_cell.angle_alpha   90.00
_cell.angle_beta   90.00
_cell.angle_gamma   90.00
#
_symmetry.space_group_name_H-M   'P 1'
#
loop_
_entity.id
_entity.type
_entity.pdbx_description
1 polymer ?
#
loop_
_entity_poly.entity_id
_entity_poly.type
_entity_poly.pdbx_seq_one_letter_code
_entity_poly.pdbx_strand_id
1 'polypeptide(L)' 'VPVVSCPKCGESYLTADTLREIERIRQKRRRLTKGRLVPVATFGSLA' A
#
# COMPACT_ATOMS: atom_id res chain seq x y z
N VAL A 1 12.41 -2.96 2.02
CA VAL A 1 11.85 -3.99 1.11
C VAL A 1 12.64 -3.92 -0.19
N PRO A 2 13.29 -5.01 -0.63
CA PRO A 2 14.15 -4.98 -1.81
C PRO A 2 13.35 -4.78 -3.10
N VAL A 3 13.83 -3.86 -3.93
CA VAL A 3 13.30 -3.52 -5.26
C VAL A 3 14.28 -4.07 -6.30
N VAL A 4 13.78 -4.84 -7.25
CA VAL A 4 14.50 -5.41 -8.39
C VAL A 4 14.12 -4.62 -9.64
N SER A 5 15.10 -4.06 -10.34
CA SER A 5 14.84 -3.33 -11.58
C SER A 5 15.13 -4.22 -12.78
N CYS A 6 14.20 -4.28 -13.74
CA CYS A 6 14.42 -4.96 -15.01
C CYS A 6 15.42 -4.16 -15.84
N PRO A 7 16.57 -4.73 -16.25
CA PRO A 7 17.57 -4.00 -17.01
C PRO A 7 17.12 -3.67 -18.45
N LYS A 8 16.02 -4.29 -18.92
CA LYS A 8 15.55 -4.17 -20.31
C LYS A 8 14.52 -3.05 -20.51
N CYS A 9 13.61 -2.88 -19.56
CA CYS A 9 12.54 -1.87 -19.63
C CYS A 9 12.61 -0.82 -18.52
N GLY A 10 13.49 -0.99 -17.53
CA GLY A 10 13.63 -0.07 -16.39
C GLY A 10 12.53 -0.21 -15.34
N GLU A 11 11.58 -1.13 -15.53
CA GLU A 11 10.51 -1.36 -14.58
C GLU A 11 11.08 -1.86 -13.26
N SER A 12 10.67 -1.20 -12.18
CA SER A 12 11.10 -1.54 -10.83
C SER A 12 10.02 -2.38 -10.16
N TYR A 13 10.35 -3.64 -9.94
CA TYR A 13 9.53 -4.63 -9.28
C TYR A 13 9.99 -4.81 -7.84
N LEU A 14 9.15 -5.42 -7.01
CA LEU A 14 9.62 -5.97 -5.74
C LEU A 14 10.10 -7.40 -5.99
N THR A 15 10.97 -7.92 -5.13
CA THR A 15 11.32 -9.36 -5.18
C THR A 15 10.06 -10.23 -5.15
N ALA A 16 10.10 -11.41 -5.79
CA ALA A 16 8.96 -12.34 -5.83
C ALA A 16 8.39 -12.65 -4.42
N ASP A 17 9.27 -12.86 -3.43
CA ASP A 17 8.83 -13.16 -2.06
C ASP A 17 8.10 -11.98 -1.41
N THR A 18 8.58 -10.76 -1.62
CA THR A 18 7.87 -9.56 -1.18
C THR A 18 6.49 -9.43 -1.84
N LEU A 19 6.38 -9.64 -3.15
CA LEU A 19 5.11 -9.54 -3.86
C LEU A 19 4.09 -10.56 -3.32
N ARG A 20 4.54 -11.79 -3.05
CA ARG A 20 3.71 -12.83 -2.42
C ARG A 20 3.22 -12.40 -1.03
N GLU A 21 4.11 -11.82 -0.23
CA GLU A 21 3.75 -11.41 1.12
C GLU A 21 2.78 -10.22 1.12
N ILE A 22 2.95 -9.26 0.19
CA ILE A 22 1.99 -8.18 -0.03
C ILE A 22 0.61 -8.76 -0.39
N GLU A 23 0.57 -9.76 -1.27
CA GLU A 23 -0.69 -10.39 -1.67
C GLU A 23 -1.38 -11.10 -0.50
N ARG A 24 -0.60 -11.82 0.33
CA ARG A 24 -1.09 -12.41 1.59
C ARG A 24 -1.68 -11.36 2.53
N ILE A 25 -1.02 -10.20 2.66
CA ILE A 25 -1.48 -9.09 3.50
C ILE A 25 -2.76 -8.48 2.93
N ARG A 26 -2.85 -8.29 1.61
CA ARG A 26 -4.06 -7.77 0.92
C ARG A 26 -5.27 -8.67 1.15
N GLN A 27 -5.12 -9.98 0.99
CA GLN A 27 -6.19 -10.94 1.24
C GLN A 27 -6.70 -10.90 2.70
N LYS A 28 -5.79 -10.69 3.65
CA LYS A 28 -6.09 -10.65 5.08
C LYS A 28 -6.18 -9.22 5.63
N ARG A 29 -6.36 -8.22 4.76
CA ARG A 29 -6.23 -6.80 5.10
C ARG A 29 -7.04 -6.44 6.34
N ARG A 30 -8.33 -6.78 6.36
CA ARG A 30 -9.24 -6.48 7.50
C ARG A 30 -8.75 -7.01 8.85
N ARG A 31 -8.06 -8.16 8.88
CA ARG A 31 -7.51 -8.74 10.12
C ARG A 31 -6.13 -8.17 10.47
N LEU A 32 -5.37 -7.72 9.47
CA LEU A 32 -3.98 -7.29 9.64
C LEU A 32 -3.82 -5.78 9.80
N THR A 33 -4.75 -4.97 9.29
CA THR A 33 -4.71 -3.51 9.44
C THR A 33 -5.38 -3.07 10.74
N LYS A 34 -4.71 -2.16 11.45
CA LYS A 34 -5.31 -1.42 12.57
C LYS A 34 -6.16 -0.28 12.03
N GLY A 35 -7.38 -0.13 12.53
CA GLY A 35 -8.21 1.04 12.27
C GLY A 35 -7.53 2.29 12.81
N ARG A 36 -7.45 3.35 11.99
CA ARG A 36 -6.96 4.67 12.41
C ARG A 36 -8.04 5.69 12.12
N LEU A 37 -8.44 6.45 13.13
CA LEU A 37 -9.28 7.62 12.95
C LEU A 37 -8.42 8.72 12.34
N VAL A 38 -8.81 9.21 11.17
CA VAL A 38 -8.14 10.29 10.47
C VAL A 38 -9.04 11.52 10.59
N PRO A 39 -8.60 12.61 11.25
CA PRO A 39 -9.40 13.82 11.34
C PRO A 39 -9.56 14.42 9.93
N VAL A 40 -10.79 14.80 9.59
CA VAL A 40 -11.13 15.42 8.31
C VAL A 40 -11.56 16.87 8.59
N ALA A 41 -11.06 17.81 7.79
CA ALA A 41 -11.44 19.21 7.93
C ALA A 41 -12.92 19.41 7.56
N THR A 42 -13.66 20.12 8.40
CA THR A 42 -15.02 20.58 8.11
C THR A 42 -14.96 22.00 7.56
N PHE A 43 -15.37 22.20 6.32
CA PHE A 43 -15.50 23.52 5.74
C PHE A 43 -16.93 24.03 5.99
N GLY A 44 -17.07 25.17 6.66
CA GLY A 44 -18.37 25.83 6.82
C GLY A 44 -18.82 26.40 5.48
N SER A 45 -20.09 26.19 5.12
CA SER A 45 -20.71 26.95 4.04
C SER A 45 -20.70 28.42 4.45
N LEU A 46 -20.11 29.29 3.62
CA LEU A 46 -20.27 30.73 3.74
C LEU A 46 -21.78 31.03 3.71
N ALA A 47 -22.32 31.45 4.86
CA ALA A 47 -23.66 32.00 4.99
C ALA A 47 -23.58 33.53 4.94
#